data_AF-A0A1Z8MVM7-F1
#
_entry.id   AF-A0A1Z8MVM7-F1
#
_cell.length_a   1.000
_cell.length_b   1.000
_cell.length_c   1.000
_cell.angle_alpha   90.00
_cell.angle_beta   90.00
_cell.angle_gamma   90.00
#
_symmetry.space_group_name_H-M   'P 1'
#
loop_
_entity.id
_entity.type
_entity.pdbx_description
1 polymer ?
#
loop_
_entity_poly.entity_id
_entity_poly.type
_entity_poly.pdbx_seq_one_letter_code
_entity_poly.pdbx_strand_id
1 'polypeptide(L)'
;MCIVSWNAQGYDQAYHQSLESGQPLLVLVGADWCGACQVMKKKVMPQLQQDGALKDIHCTELNLVDDEELASRISEINTIPCLILFTKSEDKWQKRELIGMHNQKSVKAFLAKHTTPAVATKSVEKRNR
;
A
#
# COMPACT_ATOMS: atom_id res chain seq x y z
N MET A 1 -3.01 -18.47 18.24
CA MET A 1 -3.32 -17.42 17.23
C MET A 1 -2.00 -16.83 16.79
N CYS A 2 -1.54 -17.09 15.57
CA CYS A 2 -0.36 -16.42 15.05
C CYS A 2 -0.74 -14.96 14.82
N ILE A 3 -0.16 -14.05 15.61
CA ILE A 3 -0.24 -12.62 15.36
C ILE A 3 0.65 -12.38 14.14
N VAL A 4 0.11 -12.58 12.94
CA VAL A 4 0.80 -12.15 11.72
C VAL A 4 0.73 -10.63 11.73
N SER A 5 1.86 -9.95 11.78
CA SER A 5 1.89 -8.48 11.67
C SER A 5 1.63 -8.07 10.23
N TRP A 6 0.97 -6.92 10.03
CA TRP A 6 0.68 -6.40 8.69
C TRP A 6 1.96 -6.06 7.93
N ASN A 7 3.07 -5.81 8.64
CA ASN A 7 4.39 -5.47 8.14
C ASN A 7 5.42 -6.60 8.41
N ALA A 8 5.02 -7.87 8.27
CA ALA A 8 5.89 -9.01 8.62
C ALA A 8 7.19 -9.12 7.80
N GLN A 9 7.36 -8.30 6.78
CA GLN A 9 8.45 -8.37 5.80
C GLN A 9 9.06 -6.98 5.61
N GLY A 10 10.36 -6.92 5.30
CA GLY A 10 11.04 -5.67 4.93
C GLY A 10 10.72 -5.24 3.49
N TYR A 11 11.13 -4.02 3.13
CA TYR A 11 10.80 -3.42 1.83
C TYR A 11 11.21 -4.29 0.65
N ASP A 12 12.46 -4.75 0.59
CA ASP A 12 12.99 -5.52 -0.55
C ASP A 12 12.19 -6.80 -0.77
N GLN A 13 11.88 -7.52 0.31
CA GLN A 13 11.12 -8.76 0.23
C GLN A 13 9.68 -8.50 -0.27
N ALA A 14 9.00 -7.50 0.29
CA ALA A 14 7.65 -7.12 -0.13
C ALA A 14 7.62 -6.61 -1.58
N TYR A 15 8.67 -5.90 -2.01
CA TYR A 15 8.85 -5.42 -3.37
C TYR A 15 9.02 -6.58 -4.36
N HIS A 16 9.95 -7.49 -4.11
CA HIS A 16 10.17 -8.65 -4.98
C HIS A 16 8.92 -9.53 -5.10
N GLN A 17 8.23 -9.80 -3.99
CA GLN A 17 6.98 -10.57 -4.02
C GLN A 17 5.87 -9.86 -4.82
N SER A 18 5.78 -8.53 -4.74
CA SER A 18 4.84 -7.75 -5.55
C SER A 18 5.16 -7.83 -7.04
N LEU A 19 6.44 -7.82 -7.41
CA LEU A 19 6.86 -8.01 -8.80
C LEU A 19 6.53 -9.42 -9.32
N GLU A 20 6.78 -10.44 -8.51
CA GLU A 20 6.56 -11.85 -8.88
C GLU A 20 5.08 -12.20 -8.98
N SER A 21 4.26 -11.76 -8.00
CA SER A 21 2.82 -12.08 -7.99
C SER A 21 1.97 -11.10 -8.79
N GLY A 22 2.50 -9.92 -9.11
CA GLY A 22 1.74 -8.82 -9.72
C GLY A 22 0.71 -8.19 -8.77
N GLN A 23 0.69 -8.57 -7.49
CA GLN A 23 -0.21 -8.00 -6.49
C GLN A 23 0.26 -6.62 -6.03
N PRO A 24 -0.64 -5.75 -5.57
CA PRO A 24 -0.29 -4.44 -5.02
C PRO A 24 0.73 -4.50 -3.88
N LEU A 25 1.58 -3.46 -3.80
CA LEU A 25 2.47 -3.19 -2.67
C LEU A 25 2.03 -1.92 -1.96
N LEU A 26 1.80 -1.99 -0.65
CA LEU A 26 1.49 -0.87 0.21
C LEU A 26 2.63 -0.61 1.19
N VAL A 27 3.18 0.60 1.16
CA VAL A 27 4.27 1.05 2.02
C VAL A 27 3.77 2.14 2.95
N LEU A 28 3.91 1.96 4.26
CA LEU A 28 3.74 3.05 5.22
C LEU A 28 5.10 3.70 5.48
N VAL A 29 5.29 4.91 4.95
CA VAL A 29 6.47 5.73 5.24
C VAL A 29 6.20 6.57 6.50
N GLY A 30 7.09 6.47 7.48
CA GLY A 30 6.96 7.16 8.76
C GLY A 30 8.27 7.31 9.49
N ALA A 31 8.22 7.71 10.75
CA ALA A 31 9.38 7.76 11.63
C ALA A 31 8.95 7.44 13.07
N ASP A 32 9.86 6.93 13.89
CA ASP A 32 9.50 6.49 15.25
C ASP A 32 9.08 7.62 16.18
N TRP A 33 9.68 8.80 16.02
CA TRP A 33 9.34 10.01 16.79
C TRP A 33 8.00 10.63 16.37
N CYS A 34 7.41 10.20 15.25
CA CYS A 34 6.17 10.77 14.71
C CYS A 34 4.94 10.10 15.33
N GLY A 35 4.26 10.81 16.24
CA GLY A 35 3.07 10.31 16.93
C GLY A 35 1.94 9.88 15.99
N ALA A 36 1.68 10.64 14.92
CA ALA A 36 0.68 10.29 13.91
C ALA A 36 1.04 9.00 13.15
N CYS A 37 2.33 8.79 12.87
CA CYS A 37 2.84 7.58 12.23
C CYS A 37 2.62 6.36 13.12
N GLN A 38 2.84 6.49 14.42
CA GLN A 38 2.56 5.44 15.40
C GLN A 38 1.07 5.08 15.46
N VAL A 39 0.15 6.06 15.32
CA VAL A 39 -1.29 5.78 15.24
C VAL A 39 -1.63 4.96 14.00
N MET A 40 -1.09 5.34 12.83
CA MET A 40 -1.28 4.57 11.60
C MET A 40 -0.77 3.12 11.77
N LYS A 41 0.49 2.96 12.21
CA LYS A 41 1.18 1.67 12.40
C LYS A 41 0.49 0.75 13.40
N LYS A 42 0.06 1.28 14.55
CA LYS A 42 -0.40 0.47 15.70
C LYS A 42 -1.92 0.33 15.80
N LYS A 43 -2.70 1.18 15.11
CA LYS A 43 -4.17 1.14 15.16
C LYS A 43 -4.77 0.89 13.77
N VAL A 44 -4.47 1.77 12.82
CA VAL A 44 -5.16 1.77 11.52
C VAL A 44 -4.77 0.54 10.69
N MET A 45 -3.48 0.25 10.55
CA MET A 45 -3.01 -0.88 9.75
C MET A 45 -3.43 -2.26 10.32
N PRO A 46 -3.35 -2.52 11.65
CA PRO A 46 -3.88 -3.75 12.22
C PRO A 46 -5.40 -3.91 12.02
N GLN A 47 -6.18 -2.82 12.14
CA GLN A 47 -7.61 -2.86 11.88
C GLN A 47 -7.92 -3.20 10.41
N LEU A 48 -7.16 -2.66 9.46
CA LEU A 48 -7.30 -3.02 8.04
C LEU A 48 -6.96 -4.49 7.78
N GLN A 49 -5.94 -5.01 8.46
CA GLN A 49 -5.58 -6.42 8.36
C GLN A 49 -6.68 -7.34 8.94
N GLN A 50 -7.22 -7.01 10.11
CA GLN A 50 -8.31 -7.76 10.75
C GLN A 50 -9.58 -7.75 9.88
N ASP A 51 -9.87 -6.63 9.24
CA ASP A 51 -10.97 -6.48 8.28
C ASP A 51 -10.75 -7.25 6.96
N GLY A 52 -9.56 -7.81 6.74
CA GLY A 52 -9.19 -8.48 5.48
C GLY A 52 -8.91 -7.54 4.32
N ALA A 53 -8.83 -6.21 4.55
CA ALA A 53 -8.59 -5.23 3.50
C ALA A 53 -7.17 -5.32 2.90
N LEU A 54 -6.25 -6.02 3.56
CA LEU A 54 -4.86 -6.21 3.14
C LEU A 54 -4.57 -7.62 2.60
N LYS A 55 -5.59 -8.49 2.45
CA LYS A 55 -5.41 -9.93 2.17
C LYS A 55 -4.59 -10.22 0.90
N ASP A 56 -4.74 -9.42 -0.14
CA ASP A 56 -4.08 -9.58 -1.45
C ASP A 56 -3.12 -8.42 -1.75
N ILE A 57 -2.54 -7.83 -0.70
CA ILE A 57 -1.65 -6.67 -0.77
C ILE A 57 -0.38 -6.98 0.03
N HIS A 58 0.76 -6.91 -0.62
CA HIS A 58 2.04 -6.96 0.08
C HIS A 58 2.21 -5.66 0.87
N CYS A 59 2.56 -5.77 2.14
CA CYS A 59 2.59 -4.62 3.04
C CYS A 59 3.94 -4.55 3.76
N THR A 60 4.49 -3.34 3.83
CA THR A 60 5.74 -3.06 4.56
C THR A 60 5.66 -1.68 5.19
N GLU A 61 6.48 -1.45 6.21
CA GLU A 61 6.79 -0.12 6.69
C GLU A 61 8.17 0.33 6.18
N LEU A 62 8.38 1.63 6.13
CA LEU A 62 9.66 2.24 5.84
C LEU A 62 9.89 3.40 6.82
N ASN A 63 11.03 3.38 7.51
CA ASN A 63 11.43 4.50 8.36
C ASN A 63 12.20 5.52 7.52
N LEU A 64 11.67 6.74 7.43
CA LEU A 64 12.26 7.88 6.74
C LEU A 64 13.69 8.18 7.21
N VAL A 65 13.96 8.02 8.50
CA VAL A 65 15.26 8.38 9.09
C VAL A 65 16.30 7.28 8.84
N ASP A 66 15.88 6.01 8.88
CA ASP A 66 16.79 4.88 8.73
C ASP A 66 17.14 4.65 7.25
N ASP A 67 16.19 4.89 6.33
CA ASP A 67 16.30 4.61 4.91
C ASP A 67 15.93 5.84 4.04
N GLU A 68 16.59 6.98 4.30
CA GLU A 68 16.30 8.27 3.65
C GLU A 68 16.39 8.22 2.12
N GLU A 69 17.40 7.53 1.57
CA GLU A 69 17.60 7.39 0.13
C GLU A 69 16.41 6.66 -0.51
N LEU A 70 15.98 5.56 0.08
CA LEU A 70 14.84 4.79 -0.41
C LEU A 70 13.55 5.59 -0.28
N ALA A 71 13.33 6.24 0.86
CA ALA A 71 12.15 7.09 1.09
C ALA A 71 12.05 8.20 0.03
N SER A 72 13.17 8.86 -0.29
CA SER A 72 13.25 9.90 -1.31
C SER A 72 13.06 9.37 -2.74
N ARG A 73 13.42 8.11 -3.01
CA ARG A 73 13.20 7.47 -4.31
C ARG A 73 11.73 7.11 -4.55
N ILE A 74 11.02 6.71 -3.50
CA ILE A 74 9.64 6.20 -3.62
C ILE A 74 8.58 7.26 -3.34
N SER A 75 8.90 8.31 -2.58
CA SER A 75 8.00 9.41 -2.25
C SER A 75 8.52 10.74 -2.77
N GLU A 76 7.67 11.49 -3.47
CA GLU A 76 8.02 12.85 -3.92
C GLU A 76 7.77 13.88 -2.83
N ILE A 77 6.95 13.52 -1.85
CA ILE A 77 6.41 14.43 -0.85
C ILE A 77 6.94 13.95 0.50
N ASN A 78 8.02 14.57 0.99
CA ASN A 78 8.72 14.28 2.25
C ASN A 78 7.87 14.60 3.51
N THR A 79 6.60 14.21 3.50
CA THR A 79 5.63 14.45 4.58
C THR A 79 5.20 13.11 5.16
N ILE A 80 5.35 12.95 6.47
CA ILE A 80 4.95 11.74 7.19
C ILE A 80 3.74 11.99 8.10
N PRO A 81 2.88 10.98 8.34
CA PRO A 81 2.88 9.66 7.69
C PRO A 81 2.42 9.73 6.24
N CYS A 82 2.93 8.83 5.39
CA CYS A 82 2.50 8.68 4.00
C CYS A 82 2.26 7.21 3.68
N LEU A 83 1.10 6.88 3.10
CA LEU A 83 0.84 5.57 2.52
C LEU A 83 1.08 5.62 1.02
N ILE A 84 2.00 4.79 0.52
CA ILE A 84 2.33 4.68 -0.90
C ILE A 84 1.83 3.34 -1.39
N LEU A 85 0.94 3.36 -2.37
CA LEU A 85 0.39 2.18 -3.01
C LEU A 85 0.94 2.06 -4.43
N PHE A 86 1.57 0.93 -4.70
CA PHE A 86 2.00 0.51 -6.02
C PHE A 86 1.05 -0.55 -6.55
N THR A 87 0.47 -0.33 -7.72
CA THR A 87 -0.40 -1.31 -8.39
C THR A 87 0.03 -1.53 -9.83
N LYS A 88 -0.20 -2.74 -10.35
CA LYS A 88 0.08 -3.09 -11.75
C LYS A 88 -1.22 -3.04 -12.57
N SER A 89 -1.20 -2.32 -13.69
CA SER A 89 -2.32 -2.23 -14.65
C SER A 89 -1.78 -2.30 -16.09
N GLU A 90 -2.29 -3.23 -16.91
CA GLU A 90 -1.90 -3.41 -18.32
C GLU A 90 -0.37 -3.34 -18.53
N ASP A 91 0.39 -4.05 -17.68
CA ASP A 91 1.86 -4.08 -17.61
C ASP A 91 2.60 -2.80 -17.21
N LYS A 92 1.87 -1.78 -16.74
CA LYS A 92 2.46 -0.58 -16.15
C LYS A 92 2.24 -0.54 -14.65
N TRP A 93 3.31 -0.23 -13.91
CA TRP A 93 3.22 0.09 -12.50
C TRP A 93 2.73 1.51 -12.30
N GLN A 94 1.82 1.69 -11.36
CA GLN A 94 1.25 2.96 -10.97
C GLN A 94 1.53 3.20 -9.50
N LYS A 95 2.00 4.41 -9.17
CA LYS A 95 2.16 4.89 -7.80
C LYS A 95 0.98 5.78 -7.41
N ARG A 96 0.45 5.61 -6.19
CA ARG A 96 -0.52 6.52 -5.56
C ARG A 96 -0.11 6.78 -4.13
N GLU A 97 -0.25 8.01 -3.68
CA GLU A 97 0.13 8.44 -2.33
C GLU A 97 -1.11 8.93 -1.57
N LEU A 98 -1.20 8.58 -0.29
CA LEU A 98 -2.19 9.08 0.65
C LEU A 98 -1.43 9.68 1.84
N ILE A 99 -1.34 11.00 1.85
CA ILE A 99 -0.49 11.77 2.76
C ILE A 99 -1.27 12.16 4.02
N GLY A 100 -0.58 12.12 5.15
CA GLY A 100 -1.10 12.48 6.46
C GLY A 100 -1.78 11.31 7.17
N MET A 101 -2.31 11.61 8.36
CA MET A 101 -3.01 10.62 9.18
C MET A 101 -4.43 10.42 8.65
N HIS A 102 -4.81 9.16 8.40
CA HIS A 102 -6.14 8.79 7.94
C HIS A 102 -6.75 7.73 8.86
N ASN A 103 -8.07 7.68 8.95
CA ASN A 103 -8.76 6.61 9.66
C ASN A 103 -8.92 5.37 8.77
N GLN A 104 -9.31 4.24 9.38
CA GLN A 104 -9.52 2.96 8.71
C GLN A 104 -10.45 3.09 7.49
N LYS A 105 -11.56 3.83 7.60
CA LYS A 105 -12.54 3.99 6.51
C LYS A 105 -11.92 4.70 5.30
N SER A 106 -11.17 5.78 5.53
CA SER A 106 -10.50 6.52 4.46
C SER A 106 -9.44 5.67 3.76
N VAL A 107 -8.63 4.94 4.52
CA VAL A 107 -7.61 4.05 3.92
C VAL A 107 -8.27 2.91 3.14
N LYS A 108 -9.32 2.29 3.67
CA LYS A 108 -10.06 1.23 2.98
C LYS A 108 -10.66 1.72 1.66
N ALA A 109 -11.23 2.92 1.64
CA ALA A 109 -11.75 3.54 0.43
C ALA A 109 -10.65 3.82 -0.60
N PHE A 110 -9.49 4.29 -0.15
CA PHE A 110 -8.31 4.49 -1.01
C PHE A 110 -7.84 3.18 -1.63
N LEU A 111 -7.70 2.12 -0.83
CA LEU A 111 -7.30 0.79 -1.33
C LEU A 111 -8.32 0.28 -2.35
N ALA A 112 -9.61 0.23 -2.00
CA ALA A 112 -10.65 -0.26 -2.90
C ALA A 112 -10.68 0.47 -4.25
N LYS A 113 -10.48 1.79 -4.24
CA LYS A 113 -10.44 2.61 -5.47
C LYS A 113 -9.26 2.26 -6.39
N HIS A 114 -8.15 1.78 -5.84
CA HIS A 114 -6.88 1.66 -6.57
C HIS A 114 -6.37 0.22 -6.72
N THR A 115 -6.92 -0.74 -5.99
CA THR A 115 -6.59 -2.18 -6.10
C THR A 115 -7.64 -3.00 -6.84
N THR A 116 -8.77 -2.40 -7.22
CA THR A 116 -9.73 -3.08 -8.09
C THR A 116 -9.04 -3.45 -9.41
N PRO A 117 -8.99 -4.74 -9.79
CA PRO A 117 -8.28 -5.14 -10.99
C PRO A 117 -8.83 -4.41 -12.20
N ALA A 118 -7.92 -3.83 -12.99
CA ALA A 118 -8.19 -3.30 -14.33
C ALA A 118 -8.49 -4.44 -15.34
N VAL A 119 -9.32 -5.40 -14.96
CA VAL A 119 -9.82 -6.51 -15.77
C VAL A 119 -11.34 -6.58 -15.59
N ALA A 120 -12.04 -5.51 -16.00
CA ALA A 120 -13.49 -5.51 -16.14
C ALA A 120 -14.01 -4.63 -17.29
N THR A 121 -13.15 -4.19 -18.22
CA THR A 121 -13.57 -3.39 -19.38
C THR A 121 -12.80 -3.73 -20.66
N LYS A 122 -12.75 -5.02 -21.03
CA LYS A 122 -12.65 -5.46 -22.43
C LYS A 122 -13.54 -6.66 -22.67
N SER A 123 -14.84 -6.42 -22.81
CA SER A 123 -15.80 -7.32 -23.47
C SER A 123 -17.14 -6.63 -23.71
N VAL A 124 -17.16 -5.58 -24.56
CA VAL A 124 -18.30 -5.33 -25.48
C VAL A 124 -17.73 -4.64 -26.73
N GLU A 125 -17.14 -5.43 -27.62
CA GLU A 125 -17.10 -5.13 -29.05
C GLU A 125 -17.41 -6.45 -29.76
N LYS A 126 -18.37 -6.42 -30.69
CA LYS A 126 -18.92 -7.50 -31.54
C LYS A 126 -20.16 -8.23 -31.03
N ARG A 127 -21.33 -7.68 -31.37
CA ARG A 127 -22.37 -8.49 -32.02
C ARG A 127 -23.02 -7.71 -33.15
N ASN A 128 -22.62 -8.14 -34.35
CA ASN A 128 -23.18 -7.84 -35.65
C ASN A 128 -24.69 -8.19 -35.68
N ARG A 129 -25.55 -7.24 -36.04
CA ARG A 129 -26.79 -7.46 -36.80
C ARG A 129 -27.32 -6.17 -37.37
#